data_AF-A0A968KMH7-F1
#
_entry.id   AF-A0A968KMH7-F1
#
_cell.length_a   1.000
_cell.length_b   1.000
_cell.length_c   1.000
_cell.angle_alpha   90.00
_cell.angle_beta   90.00
_cell.angle_gamma   90.00
#
_symmetry.space_group_name_H-M   'P 1'
#
loop_
_entity.id
_entity.type
_entity.pdbx_description
1 polymer ?
#
loop_
_entity_poly.entity_id
_entity_poly.type
_entity_poly.pdbx_seq_one_letter_code
_entity_poly.pdbx_strand_id
1 'polypeptide(L)' 'MSLEGQNVAGVKVININEESAGAIEKMVDKAIAEINDKGLKILDIQTSSDYMIMILGKH' A
#
# COMPACT_ATOMS: atom_id res chain seq x y z
N MET A 1 -7.45 13.31 1.64
CA MET A 1 -6.26 14.14 1.96
C MET A 1 -5.60 14.51 0.63
N SER A 2 -5.18 15.77 0.41
CA SER A 2 -4.54 16.17 -0.86
C SER A 2 -3.07 15.72 -0.90
N LEU A 3 -2.67 15.05 -1.98
CA LEU A 3 -1.28 14.63 -2.24
C LEU A 3 -0.43 15.77 -2.84
N GLU A 4 -0.95 17.00 -2.88
CA GLU A 4 -0.25 18.17 -3.42
C GLU A 4 1.09 18.39 -2.72
N GLY A 5 2.17 18.46 -3.51
CA GLY A 5 3.54 18.63 -3.02
C GLY A 5 4.29 17.34 -2.67
N GLN A 6 3.64 16.17 -2.74
CA GLN A 6 4.32 14.88 -2.50
C GLN A 6 4.82 14.26 -3.81
N ASN A 7 6.11 13.87 -3.85
CA ASN A 7 6.69 13.15 -4.98
C ASN A 7 6.23 11.69 -4.96
N VAL A 8 5.13 11.41 -5.66
CA VAL A 8 4.61 10.05 -5.87
C VAL A 8 5.65 9.25 -6.66
N ALA A 9 6.14 8.18 -6.04
CA ALA A 9 7.13 7.27 -6.62
C ALA A 9 6.48 6.07 -7.30
N GLY A 10 5.25 5.72 -6.91
CA GLY A 10 4.52 4.60 -7.48
C GLY A 10 3.26 4.26 -6.69
N VAL A 11 2.64 3.15 -7.07
CA VAL A 11 1.44 2.60 -6.42
C VAL A 11 1.62 1.10 -6.25
N LYS A 12 1.28 0.57 -5.07
CA LYS A 12 1.20 -0.87 -4.81
C LYS A 12 -0.28 -1.23 -4.68
N VAL A 13 -0.72 -2.21 -5.45
CA VAL A 13 -2.10 -2.73 -5.39
C VAL A 13 -2.04 -4.16 -4.85
N ILE A 14 -2.89 -4.45 -3.87
CA ILE A 14 -3.04 -5.76 -3.25
C ILE A 14 -4.49 -6.19 -3.48
N ASN A 15 -4.68 -7.38 -4.05
CA ASN A 15 -5.99 -7.99 -4.14
C ASN A 15 -6.32 -8.64 -2.79
N ILE A 16 -7.44 -8.26 -2.20
CA ILE A 16 -7.95 -8.74 -0.91
C ILE A 16 -9.30 -9.47 -1.07
N ASN A 17 -9.76 -9.67 -2.31
CA ASN A 17 -10.99 -10.38 -2.62
C ASN A 17 -10.95 -11.81 -2.07
N GLU A 18 -12.02 -12.21 -1.39
CA GLU A 18 -12.24 -13.55 -0.83
C GLU A 18 -11.16 -14.06 0.15
N GLU A 19 -10.23 -13.20 0.58
CA GLU A 19 -9.17 -13.55 1.53
C GLU A 19 -9.66 -13.39 2.97
N SER A 20 -9.20 -14.29 3.85
CA SER A 20 -9.46 -14.18 5.29
C SER A 20 -8.71 -12.98 5.87
N ALA A 21 -9.23 -12.36 6.93
CA ALA A 21 -8.60 -11.21 7.59
C ALA A 21 -7.11 -11.45 7.92
N GLY A 22 -6.77 -12.62 8.46
CA GLY A 22 -5.37 -12.97 8.77
C GLY A 22 -4.47 -13.23 7.56
N ALA A 23 -5.05 -13.58 6.40
CA ALA A 23 -4.30 -13.69 5.15
C ALA A 23 -4.01 -12.29 4.59
N ILE A 24 -5.00 -11.40 4.62
CA ILE A 24 -4.86 -9.99 4.27
C ILE A 24 -3.78 -9.33 5.11
N GLU A 25 -3.79 -9.51 6.43
CA GLU A 25 -2.78 -8.97 7.35
C GLU A 25 -1.36 -9.36 6.92
N LYS A 26 -1.12 -10.67 6.68
CA LYS A 26 0.19 -11.16 6.23
C LYS A 26 0.62 -10.59 4.88
N MET A 27 -0.32 -10.43 3.96
CA MET A 27 -0.04 -9.84 2.64
C MET A 27 0.34 -8.37 2.77
N VAL A 28 -0.41 -7.62 3.59
CA VAL A 28 -0.17 -6.20 3.85
C VAL A 28 1.16 -6.00 4.57
N ASP A 29 1.45 -6.77 5.62
CA ASP A 29 2.73 -6.72 6.34
C ASP A 29 3.91 -6.97 5.41
N LYS A 30 3.80 -7.99 4.55
CA LYS A 30 4.83 -8.29 3.55
C LYS A 30 4.99 -7.13 2.57
N ALA A 31 3.90 -6.55 2.08
CA ALA A 31 3.96 -5.42 1.16
C ALA A 31 4.60 -4.19 1.82
N ILE A 32 4.29 -3.89 3.08
CA ILE A 32 4.89 -2.79 3.85
C ILE A 32 6.40 -3.04 4.04
N ALA A 33 6.80 -4.26 4.37
CA ALA A 33 8.22 -4.62 4.49
C ALA A 33 8.97 -4.41 3.16
N GLU A 34 8.41 -4.83 2.02
CA GLU A 34 8.99 -4.59 0.69
C GLU A 34 9.09 -3.10 0.34
N ILE A 35 8.11 -2.29 0.74
CA ILE A 35 8.10 -0.84 0.49
C ILE A 35 9.23 -0.17 1.29
N ASN A 36 9.36 -0.53 2.57
CA ASN A 36 10.41 0.00 3.44
C ASN A 36 11.82 -0.42 2.98
N ASP A 37 12.00 -1.68 2.57
CA ASP A 37 13.29 -2.17 2.03
C ASP A 37 13.74 -1.38 0.80
N LYS A 38 12.78 -0.93 -0.03
CA LYS A 38 13.03 -0.09 -1.20
C LYS A 38 13.27 1.39 -0.88
N GLY A 39 13.26 1.78 0.40
CA GLY A 39 13.39 3.18 0.81
C GLY A 39 12.25 4.06 0.30
N LEU A 40 11.05 3.49 0.18
CA LEU A 40 9.82 4.18 -0.16
C LEU A 40 8.95 4.31 1.10
N LYS A 41 8.11 5.34 1.14
CA LYS A 41 7.11 5.54 2.20
C LYS A 41 5.70 5.46 1.64
N ILE A 42 4.75 4.99 2.45
CA ILE A 42 3.32 5.02 2.12
C ILE A 42 2.79 6.42 2.42
N LEU A 43 2.25 7.07 1.40
CA LEU A 43 1.68 8.41 1.49
C LEU A 43 0.19 8.38 1.82
N ASP A 44 -0.51 7.39 1.27
CA ASP A 44 -1.95 7.24 1.41
C ASP A 44 -2.32 5.76 1.20
N ILE A 45 -3.41 5.34 1.83
CA ILE A 45 -3.98 4.00 1.67
C ILE A 45 -5.44 4.16 1.34
N GLN A 46 -5.86 3.55 0.24
CA GLN A 46 -7.25 3.48 -0.18
C GLN A 46 -7.69 2.03 -0.23
N THR A 47 -8.89 1.77 0.23
CA THR A 47 -9.48 0.43 0.25
C THR A 47 -10.75 0.42 -0.56
N SER A 48 -11.03 -0.73 -1.16
CA SER A 48 -12.27 -1.09 -1.82
C SER A 48 -12.64 -2.51 -1.39
N SER A 49 -13.77 -3.02 -1.85
CA SER A 49 -14.23 -4.37 -1.52
C SER A 49 -13.20 -5.45 -1.88
N ASP A 50 -12.47 -5.24 -2.98
CA ASP A 50 -11.60 -6.26 -3.58
C ASP A 50 -10.12 -5.88 -3.53
N TYR A 51 -9.81 -4.61 -3.26
CA TYR A 51 -8.45 -4.09 -3.39
C TYR A 51 -8.05 -3.18 -2.24
N MET A 52 -6.79 -3.29 -1.87
CA MET A 52 -6.07 -2.28 -1.09
C MET A 52 -5.01 -1.63 -1.99
N ILE A 53 -5.05 -0.31 -2.06
CA ILE A 53 -4.20 0.51 -2.90
C ILE A 53 -3.34 1.38 -1.99
N MET A 54 -2.03 1.23 -2.09
CA MET A 54 -1.06 2.02 -1.34
C MET A 54 -0.36 2.98 -2.30
N ILE A 55 -0.47 4.27 -2.04
CA ILE A 55 0.23 5.31 -2.80
C ILE A 55 1.61 5.48 -2.17
N LEU A 56 2.65 5.38 -2.97
CA LEU A 56 4.04 5.38 -2.50
C LEU A 56 4.74 6.68 -2.88
N GLY A 57 5.60 7.15 -2.00
CA GLY A 57 6.47 8.30 -2.21
C GLY A 57 7.92 7.95 -1.93
N LYS A 58 8.83 8.77 -2.46
CA LYS A 58 10.23 8.72 -2.03
C LYS A 58 10.32 9.31 -0.61
N HIS A 59 11.25 8.79 0.18
CA HIS A 59 11.59 9.40 1.45
C HIS A 59 11.96 10.87 1.28
#